data_AF-A0A6H3FCG6-F1
#
_entry.id   AF-A0A6H3FCG6-F1
#
_cell.length_a   1.000
_cell.length_b   1.000
_cell.length_c   1.000
_cell.angle_alpha   90.00
_cell.angle_beta   90.00
_cell.angle_gamma   90.00
#
_symmetry.space_group_name_H-M   'P 1'
#
loop_
_entity.id
_entity.type
_entity.pdbx_description
1 polymer ?
#
loop_
_entity_poly.entity_id
_entity_poly.type
_entity_poly.pdbx_seq_one_letter_code
_entity_poly.pdbx_strand_id
1 'polypeptide(L)'
;MNEYYVLEPEGAGVRFAPLPEGGPHVADHGAPPEGYTLTTRLGDPDLLHCAVYRRTDGPGGLFVLHDGDGRLCAALAESNLAYGLGLAHMGRLVADARYGADIFEDLDDHD
;
A
#
# COMPACT_ATOMS: atom_id res chain seq x y z
N MET A 1 -6.00 -10.36 10.38
CA MET A 1 -7.26 -9.80 9.81
C MET A 1 -6.88 -9.27 8.44
N ASN A 2 -7.50 -9.74 7.35
CA ASN A 2 -7.12 -9.35 5.99
C ASN A 2 -8.01 -8.24 5.48
N GLU A 3 -7.66 -7.00 5.82
CA GLU A 3 -8.36 -5.84 5.32
C GLU A 3 -8.06 -5.64 3.84
N TYR A 4 -9.11 -5.60 3.02
CA TYR A 4 -8.99 -5.46 1.58
C TYR A 4 -10.03 -4.49 1.04
N TYR A 5 -9.53 -3.49 0.32
CA TYR A 5 -10.31 -2.40 -0.24
C TYR A 5 -10.17 -2.27 -1.75
N VAL A 6 -11.12 -1.55 -2.36
CA VAL A 6 -10.94 -0.89 -3.66
C VAL A 6 -10.68 0.59 -3.42
N LEU A 7 -9.74 1.15 -4.17
CA LEU A 7 -9.48 2.57 -4.23
C LEU A 7 -10.38 3.22 -5.27
N GLU A 8 -11.29 4.05 -4.80
CA GLU A 8 -12.11 4.90 -5.64
C GLU A 8 -11.53 6.32 -5.67
N PRO A 9 -11.30 6.93 -6.85
CA PRO A 9 -10.92 8.33 -6.92
C PRO A 9 -11.97 9.23 -6.27
N GLU A 10 -11.54 10.11 -5.37
CA GLU A 10 -12.39 11.09 -4.69
C GLU A 10 -11.70 12.45 -4.69
N GLY A 11 -12.17 13.37 -5.55
CA GLY A 11 -11.52 14.66 -5.75
C GLY A 11 -10.06 14.52 -6.16
N ALA A 12 -9.15 15.01 -5.32
CA ALA A 12 -7.69 14.93 -5.53
C ALA A 12 -7.03 13.74 -4.79
N GLY A 13 -7.82 12.83 -4.20
CA GLY A 13 -7.34 11.70 -3.42
C GLY A 13 -8.05 10.40 -3.76
N VAL A 14 -7.97 9.45 -2.83
CA VAL A 14 -8.65 8.15 -2.92
C VAL A 14 -9.51 7.92 -1.69
N ARG A 15 -10.65 7.27 -1.89
CA ARG A 15 -11.50 6.71 -0.85
C ARG A 15 -11.33 5.19 -0.84
N PHE A 16 -11.20 4.61 0.35
CA PHE A 16 -11.15 3.16 0.53
C PHE A 16 -12.59 2.64 0.64
N ALA A 17 -13.00 1.83 -0.32
CA ALA A 17 -14.29 1.15 -0.33
C ALA A 17 -14.11 -0.34 -0.05
N PRO A 18 -15.09 -1.04 0.55
CA PRO A 18 -15.05 -2.49 0.67
C PRO A 18 -14.83 -3.16 -0.69
N LEU A 19 -13.99 -4.20 -0.73
CA LEU A 19 -13.80 -4.99 -1.94
C LEU A 19 -15.10 -5.75 -2.30
N PRO A 20 -15.60 -5.64 -3.55
CA PRO A 20 -16.67 -6.50 -4.03
C PRO A 20 -16.24 -7.98 -3.99
N GLU A 21 -17.19 -8.91 -3.90
CA GLU A 21 -16.89 -10.35 -3.94
C GLU A 21 -16.05 -10.71 -5.19
N GLY A 22 -14.95 -11.45 -4.99
CA GLY A 22 -14.11 -11.95 -6.08
C GLY A 22 -12.84 -11.14 -6.42
N GLY A 23 -12.40 -10.24 -5.53
CA GLY A 23 -11.11 -9.53 -5.71
C GLY A 23 -9.87 -10.46 -5.70
N PRO A 24 -8.71 -9.97 -6.16
CA PRO A 24 -7.53 -10.82 -6.38
C PRO A 24 -6.98 -11.36 -5.07
N HIS A 25 -6.66 -12.65 -5.00
CA HIS A 25 -6.02 -13.23 -3.83
C HIS A 25 -4.60 -12.63 -3.64
N VAL A 26 -4.34 -12.08 -2.46
CA VAL A 26 -3.02 -11.55 -2.10
C VAL A 26 -2.39 -12.51 -1.12
N ALA A 27 -1.23 -13.07 -1.47
CA ALA A 27 -0.49 -13.94 -0.57
C ALA A 27 -0.05 -13.19 0.70
N ASP A 28 0.11 -13.91 1.80
CA ASP A 28 0.57 -13.34 3.08
C ASP A 28 2.04 -12.91 3.03
N HIS A 29 2.78 -13.39 2.04
CA HIS A 29 4.20 -13.16 1.86
C HIS A 29 4.37 -12.40 0.54
N GLY A 30 5.24 -11.39 0.52
CA GLY A 30 5.41 -10.38 -0.55
C GLY A 30 5.83 -10.86 -1.95
N ALA A 31 5.48 -12.10 -2.30
CA ALA A 31 5.38 -12.55 -3.68
C ALA A 31 4.27 -11.75 -4.41
N PRO A 32 4.51 -11.35 -5.66
CA PRO A 32 3.48 -10.72 -6.47
C PRO A 32 2.28 -11.64 -6.64
N PRO A 33 1.04 -11.15 -6.44
CA PRO A 33 -0.15 -11.88 -6.83
C PRO A 33 -0.13 -12.24 -8.32
N GLU A 34 -0.79 -13.33 -8.69
CA GLU A 34 -0.92 -13.73 -10.09
C GLU A 34 -1.55 -12.60 -10.92
N GLY A 35 -0.98 -12.32 -12.09
CA GLY A 35 -1.43 -11.21 -12.96
C GLY A 35 -0.93 -9.82 -12.52
N TYR A 36 -0.01 -9.74 -11.56
CA TYR A 36 0.59 -8.50 -11.08
C TYR A 36 2.12 -8.58 -11.09
N THR A 37 2.75 -7.44 -11.40
CA THR A 37 4.22 -7.28 -11.38
C THR A 37 4.60 -6.27 -10.30
N LEU A 38 5.59 -6.60 -9.47
CA LEU A 38 6.13 -5.66 -8.48
C LEU A 38 6.83 -4.50 -9.20
N THR A 39 6.36 -3.28 -9.00
CA THR A 39 6.94 -2.06 -9.57
C THR A 39 7.98 -1.46 -8.63
N THR A 40 7.63 -1.31 -7.36
CA THR A 40 8.48 -0.70 -6.34
C THR A 40 8.03 -1.09 -4.93
N ARG A 41 8.90 -0.82 -3.95
CA ARG A 41 8.56 -0.83 -2.53
C ARG A 41 8.81 0.57 -1.97
N LEU A 42 7.81 1.13 -1.31
CA LEU A 42 7.87 2.45 -0.68
C LEU A 42 7.99 2.27 0.83
N GLY A 43 8.71 3.16 1.51
CA GLY A 43 8.85 3.13 2.97
C GLY A 43 9.99 2.26 3.45
N ASP A 44 9.90 1.87 4.73
CA ASP A 44 10.94 1.17 5.47
C ASP A 44 10.45 -0.24 5.85
N PRO A 45 11.11 -1.32 5.37
CA PRO A 45 10.72 -2.69 5.69
C PRO A 45 10.64 -3.01 7.17
N ASP A 46 11.44 -2.34 8.00
CA ASP A 46 11.54 -2.60 9.44
C ASP A 46 10.52 -1.79 10.26
N LEU A 47 9.75 -0.89 9.62
CA LEU A 47 8.73 -0.05 10.25
C LEU A 47 7.37 -0.18 9.55
N LEU A 48 7.27 0.36 8.34
CA LEU A 48 6.06 0.38 7.54
C LEU A 48 6.44 0.55 6.06
N HIS A 49 6.05 -0.39 5.23
CA HIS A 49 6.32 -0.33 3.80
C HIS A 49 5.14 -0.78 2.94
N CYS A 50 5.06 -0.22 1.73
CA CYS A 50 4.05 -0.55 0.75
C CYS A 50 4.70 -1.22 -0.46
N ALA A 51 4.33 -2.47 -0.73
CA ALA A 51 4.63 -3.13 -1.98
C ALA A 51 3.62 -2.66 -3.05
N VAL A 52 4.14 -2.05 -4.11
CA VAL A 52 3.35 -1.47 -5.19
C VAL A 52 3.44 -2.38 -6.41
N TYR A 53 2.29 -2.89 -6.83
CA TYR A 53 2.19 -3.78 -7.98
C TYR A 53 1.41 -3.13 -9.12
N ARG A 54 1.87 -3.35 -10.34
CA ARG A 54 1.15 -3.03 -11.57
C ARG A 54 0.42 -4.27 -12.07
N ARG A 55 -0.84 -4.13 -12.50
CA ARG A 55 -1.53 -5.22 -13.19
C ARG A 55 -0.83 -5.48 -14.53
N THR A 56 -0.50 -6.74 -14.82
CA THR A 56 0.25 -7.11 -16.02
C THR A 56 -0.56 -6.84 -17.28
N ASP A 57 -1.84 -7.24 -17.26
CA ASP A 57 -2.77 -7.02 -18.36
C ASP A 57 -3.90 -6.08 -17.93
N GLY A 58 -3.80 -4.82 -18.35
CA GLY A 58 -4.84 -3.80 -18.17
C GLY A 58 -4.46 -2.62 -17.27
N PRO A 59 -5.43 -1.75 -16.96
CA PRO A 59 -5.19 -0.57 -16.14
C PRO A 59 -5.09 -0.92 -14.65
N GLY A 60 -4.52 0.02 -13.90
CA GLY A 60 -4.52 -0.04 -12.45
C GLY A 60 -3.40 -0.89 -11.83
N GLY A 61 -3.65 -1.40 -10.63
CA GLY A 61 -2.65 -2.11 -9.84
C GLY A 61 -3.13 -2.45 -8.44
N LEU A 62 -2.20 -2.84 -7.59
CA LEU A 62 -2.47 -3.26 -6.22
C LEU A 62 -1.42 -2.66 -5.29
N PHE A 63 -1.86 -2.20 -4.12
CA PHE A 63 -1.01 -1.74 -3.04
C PHE A 63 -1.16 -2.71 -1.88
N VAL A 64 -0.05 -3.15 -1.30
CA VAL A 64 -0.07 -4.04 -0.14
C VAL A 64 0.82 -3.44 0.95
N LEU A 65 0.20 -3.05 2.05
CA LEU A 65 0.87 -2.42 3.18
C LEU A 65 1.31 -3.50 4.17
N HIS A 66 2.55 -3.40 4.63
CA HIS A 66 3.16 -4.33 5.57
C HIS A 66 3.91 -3.56 6.67
N ASP A 67 4.01 -4.19 7.83
CA ASP A 67 4.94 -3.86 8.91
C ASP A 67 5.87 -5.05 9.20
N GLY A 68 6.61 -5.01 10.30
CA GLY A 68 7.50 -6.09 10.74
C GLY A 68 6.81 -7.42 11.04
N ASP A 69 5.50 -7.42 11.32
CA ASP A 69 4.72 -8.62 11.63
C ASP A 69 4.02 -9.21 10.40
N GLY A 70 3.93 -8.45 9.31
CA GLY A 70 3.48 -8.92 8.00
C GLY A 70 2.50 -7.98 7.33
N ARG A 71 1.58 -8.53 6.53
CA ARG A 71 0.59 -7.71 5.82
C ARG A 71 -0.43 -7.12 6.79
N LEU A 72 -0.61 -5.80 6.70
CA LEU A 72 -1.66 -5.06 7.36
C LEU A 72 -2.94 -5.00 6.51
N CYS A 73 -2.83 -4.54 5.27
CA CYS A 73 -3.96 -4.41 4.37
C CYS A 73 -3.56 -4.43 2.89
N ALA A 74 -4.56 -4.59 2.02
CA ALA A 74 -4.40 -4.47 0.57
C ALA A 74 -5.45 -3.52 -0.03
N ALA A 75 -5.07 -2.81 -1.09
CA ALA A 75 -5.96 -1.87 -1.78
C ALA A 75 -5.82 -2.01 -3.29
N LEU A 76 -6.91 -2.38 -3.95
CA LEU A 76 -7.00 -2.56 -5.38
C LEU A 76 -7.31 -1.23 -6.08
N ALA A 77 -6.51 -0.84 -7.06
CA ALA A 77 -6.84 0.25 -7.97
C ALA A 77 -7.24 -0.34 -9.33
N GLU A 78 -8.50 -0.19 -9.73
CA GLU A 78 -8.99 -0.75 -10.99
C GLU A 78 -8.66 0.11 -12.23
N SER A 79 -8.32 1.39 -12.01
CA SER A 79 -8.00 2.34 -13.08
C SER A 79 -6.62 2.96 -12.90
N ASN A 80 -6.06 3.53 -13.98
CA ASN A 80 -4.79 4.27 -13.90
C ASN A 80 -4.90 5.54 -13.04
N LEU A 81 -6.08 6.16 -12.99
CA LEU A 81 -6.32 7.32 -12.13
C LEU A 81 -6.28 6.91 -10.65
N ALA A 82 -7.03 5.88 -10.27
CA ALA A 82 -7.02 5.34 -8.91
C ALA A 82 -5.60 4.87 -8.52
N TYR A 83 -4.85 4.29 -9.47
CA TYR A 83 -3.47 3.86 -9.23
C TYR A 83 -2.52 5.03 -9.00
N GLY A 84 -2.59 6.08 -9.81
CA GLY A 84 -1.74 7.27 -9.61
C GLY A 84 -2.03 7.98 -8.29
N LEU A 85 -3.31 8.15 -7.95
CA LEU A 85 -3.73 8.76 -6.68
C LEU A 85 -3.39 7.87 -5.48
N GLY A 86 -3.57 6.56 -5.63
CA GLY A 86 -3.17 5.56 -4.64
C GLY A 86 -1.66 5.56 -4.37
N LEU A 87 -0.84 5.68 -5.42
CA LEU A 87 0.61 5.77 -5.29
C LEU A 87 1.02 6.99 -4.46
N ALA A 88 0.41 8.15 -4.72
CA ALA A 88 0.67 9.36 -3.95
C ALA A 88 0.20 9.24 -2.50
N HIS A 89 -0.97 8.63 -2.26
CA HIS A 89 -1.51 8.41 -0.92
C HIS A 89 -0.62 7.47 -0.10
N MET A 90 -0.28 6.30 -0.66
CA MET A 90 0.56 5.31 0.01
C MET A 90 1.98 5.84 0.26
N GLY A 91 2.54 6.57 -0.71
CA GLY A 91 3.85 7.20 -0.55
C GLY A 91 3.88 8.22 0.59
N ARG A 92 2.82 9.03 0.73
CA ARG A 92 2.70 9.96 1.87
C ARG A 92 2.57 9.20 3.20
N LEU A 93 1.72 8.18 3.25
CA LEU A 93 1.47 7.40 4.46
C LEU A 93 2.75 6.77 5.03
N VAL A 94 3.57 6.12 4.20
CA VAL A 94 4.83 5.52 4.67
C VAL A 94 5.90 6.56 5.01
N ALA A 95 5.90 7.72 4.34
CA ALA A 95 6.80 8.82 4.66
C ALA A 95 6.45 9.47 6.00
N ASP A 96 5.17 9.72 6.26
CA ASP A 96 4.69 10.27 7.53
C ASP A 96 4.99 9.32 8.69
N ALA A 97 4.87 8.00 8.47
CA ALA A 97 5.24 6.98 9.47
C ALA A 97 6.74 7.03 9.82
N ARG A 98 7.63 7.09 8.81
CA ARG A 98 9.08 7.20 9.04
C ARG A 98 9.44 8.49 9.76
N TYR A 99 8.87 9.62 9.32
CA TYR A 99 9.09 10.91 9.98
C TYR A 99 8.65 10.89 11.45
N GLY A 100 7.53 10.25 11.75
CA GLY A 100 7.08 10.04 13.12
C GLY A 100 8.07 9.23 13.95
N ALA A 101 8.58 8.12 13.42
CA ALA A 101 9.58 7.30 14.09
C ALA A 101 10.88 8.07 14.36
N ASP A 102 11.38 8.83 13.38
CA ASP A 102 12.59 9.65 13.52
C ASP A 102 12.50 10.62 14.71
N ILE A 103 11.34 11.27 14.91
CA ILE A 103 11.14 12.21 16.03
C ILE A 103 11.26 11.52 17.39
N PHE A 104 10.74 10.31 17.54
CA PHE A 104 10.79 9.59 18.82
C PHE A 104 12.16 8.95 19.08
N GLU A 105 12.81 8.43 18.03
CA GLU A 105 14.19 7.95 18.13
C GLU A 105 15.14 9.07 18.58
N ASP A 106 15.01 10.28 18.01
CA ASP A 106 15.80 11.45 18.41
C ASP A 106 15.54 11.88 19.88
N LEU A 107 14.33 11.67 20.40
CA LEU A 107 13.98 12.00 21.78
C LEU A 107 14.56 11.00 22.79
N ASP A 108 14.58 9.71 22.45
CA ASP A 108 15.14 8.65 23.30
C ASP A 108 16.68 8.74 23.41
N ASP A 109 17.35 9.27 22.37
CA ASP A 109 18.81 9.50 22.38
C ASP A 109 19.24 10.71 23.24
N HIS A 110 18.29 11.49 23.77
CA HIS A 110 18.55 12.71 24.57
C HIS A 110 18.24 12.58 26.08
N ASP A 111 17.84 11.39 26.55
CA ASP A 111 17.71 11.04 27.98
C ASP A 111 18.96 10.32 28.54
#